data_AF-A0A940AEU2-F1
#
_entry.id   AF-A0A940AEU2-F1
#
_cell.length_a   1.000
_cell.length_b   1.000
_cell.length_c   1.000
_cell.angle_alpha   90.00
_cell.angle_beta   90.00
_cell.angle_gamma   90.00
#
_symmetry.space_group_name_H-M   'P 1'
#
loop_
_entity.id
_entity.type
_entity.pdbx_description
1 polymer ?
#
loop_
_entity_poly.entity_id
_entity_poly.type
_entity_poly.pdbx_seq_one_letter_code
_entity_poly.pdbx_strand_id
1 'polypeptide(L)'
;MDNLAAIAAADQERLFGEGVDLFKNYFAVLGIRNILKVIGVNTSTDSDWFRAVANFITTSELSEMYDKILSPERRRNLAASRTYRTPPEINEDDPDDIISYLSKNIVHRKKMWRIAAQIYEKRKEEYQAALAQPNRVRSAVENRFNEMKDLFSLNEKEMHLLMAVFLSETRFVELGDFDINRYRSGEKVSTLARILGILDVEAAELLS
;
A
#
# COMPACT_ATOMS: atom_id res chain seq x y z
N MET A 1 23.56 -12.58 13.84
CA MET A 1 23.35 -11.13 13.66
C MET A 1 23.34 -10.75 12.18
N ASP A 2 24.07 -11.48 11.33
CA ASP A 2 24.19 -11.20 9.88
C ASP A 2 22.87 -11.31 9.09
N ASN A 3 21.95 -12.19 9.49
CA ASN A 3 20.68 -12.39 8.77
C ASN A 3 19.71 -11.19 8.90
N LEU A 4 19.59 -10.58 10.09
CA LEU A 4 18.70 -9.43 10.30
C LEU A 4 19.21 -8.17 9.58
N ALA A 5 20.53 -7.99 9.54
CA ALA A 5 21.14 -6.90 8.79
C ALA A 5 20.94 -7.09 7.28
N ALA A 6 21.07 -8.32 6.78
CA ALA A 6 20.82 -8.64 5.37
C ALA A 6 19.36 -8.40 4.97
N ILE A 7 18.40 -8.81 5.81
CA ILE A 7 16.97 -8.55 5.57
C ILE A 7 16.68 -7.05 5.56
N ALA A 8 17.21 -6.29 6.53
CA ALA A 8 17.02 -4.85 6.58
C ALA A 8 17.63 -4.14 5.35
N ALA A 9 18.79 -4.59 4.89
CA ALA A 9 19.41 -4.07 3.67
C ALA A 9 18.58 -4.39 2.42
N ALA A 10 18.06 -5.62 2.31
CA ALA A 10 17.19 -6.01 1.20
C ALA A 10 15.87 -5.22 1.19
N ASP A 11 15.28 -4.97 2.36
CA ASP A 11 14.11 -4.12 2.50
C ASP A 11 14.39 -2.67 2.08
N GLN A 12 15.54 -2.12 2.46
CA GLN A 12 15.94 -0.77 2.04
C GLN A 12 16.19 -0.69 0.54
N GLU A 13 16.88 -1.68 -0.04
CA GLU A 13 17.13 -1.73 -1.49
C GLU A 13 15.82 -1.83 -2.27
N ARG A 14 14.87 -2.65 -1.80
CA ARG A 14 13.55 -2.79 -2.42
C ARG A 14 12.73 -1.49 -2.39
N LEU A 15 12.87 -0.69 -1.33
CA LEU A 15 12.05 0.52 -1.11
C LEU A 15 12.71 1.80 -1.63
N PHE A 16 14.04 1.88 -1.62
CA PHE A 16 14.80 3.09 -1.93
C PHE A 16 16.09 2.83 -2.72
N GLY A 17 16.27 1.65 -3.29
CA GLY A 17 17.42 1.28 -4.11
C GLY A 17 17.51 2.06 -5.43
N GLU A 18 18.62 1.88 -6.14
CA GLU A 18 18.98 2.68 -7.33
C GLU A 18 17.97 2.55 -8.49
N GLY A 19 17.28 1.40 -8.58
CA GLY A 19 16.27 1.14 -9.62
C GLY A 19 14.85 1.57 -9.26
N VAL A 20 14.62 2.13 -8.06
CA VAL A 20 13.28 2.41 -7.56
C VAL A 20 12.75 3.74 -8.09
N ASP A 21 11.58 3.71 -8.73
CA ASP A 21 10.86 4.92 -9.12
C ASP A 21 10.14 5.52 -7.90
N LEU A 22 10.87 6.34 -7.13
CA LEU A 22 10.38 6.99 -5.91
C LEU A 22 9.09 7.79 -6.14
N PHE A 23 8.91 8.37 -7.33
CA PHE A 23 7.72 9.16 -7.65
C PHE A 23 6.48 8.27 -7.75
N LYS A 24 6.57 7.17 -8.50
CA LYS A 24 5.47 6.20 -8.57
C LYS A 24 5.20 5.56 -7.20
N ASN A 25 6.24 5.19 -6.47
CA ASN A 25 6.11 4.61 -5.14
C ASN A 25 5.43 5.55 -4.15
N TYR A 26 5.77 6.85 -4.18
CA TYR A 26 5.10 7.85 -3.37
C TYR A 26 3.59 7.88 -3.62
N PHE A 27 3.16 7.93 -4.89
CA PHE A 27 1.73 7.96 -5.23
C PHE A 27 1.02 6.64 -4.95
N ALA A 28 1.69 5.51 -5.15
CA ALA A 28 1.16 4.19 -4.76
C ALA A 28 0.93 4.12 -3.24
N VAL A 29 1.92 4.53 -2.45
CA VAL A 29 1.84 4.58 -0.98
C VAL A 29 0.75 5.55 -0.54
N LEU A 30 0.65 6.72 -1.16
CA LEU A 30 -0.40 7.69 -0.86
C LEU A 30 -1.79 7.10 -1.11
N GLY A 31 -2.00 6.44 -2.25
CA GLY A 31 -3.26 5.79 -2.61
C GLY A 31 -3.64 4.68 -1.63
N ILE A 32 -2.72 3.75 -1.37
CA ILE A 32 -2.93 2.66 -0.41
C ILE A 32 -3.19 3.21 1.00
N ARG A 33 -2.44 4.22 1.44
CA ARG A 33 -2.65 4.90 2.73
C ARG A 33 -4.07 5.42 2.83
N ASN A 34 -4.56 6.11 1.80
CA ASN A 34 -5.90 6.69 1.79
C ASN A 34 -6.97 5.60 1.85
N ILE A 35 -6.81 4.53 1.07
CA ILE A 35 -7.66 3.34 1.17
C ILE A 35 -7.62 2.77 2.59
N LEU A 36 -6.45 2.57 3.19
CA LEU A 36 -6.29 2.00 4.54
C LEU A 36 -6.98 2.83 5.64
N LYS A 37 -7.11 4.15 5.46
CA LYS A 37 -7.82 5.02 6.42
C LYS A 37 -9.34 4.88 6.37
N VAL A 38 -9.88 4.49 5.22
CA VAL A 38 -11.33 4.42 4.99
C VAL A 38 -11.83 2.98 4.85
N ILE A 39 -10.93 2.03 4.61
CA ILE A 39 -11.22 0.61 4.58
C ILE A 39 -11.49 0.16 6.02
N GLY A 40 -12.76 0.23 6.41
CA GLY A 40 -13.16 -0.15 7.75
C GLY A 40 -12.99 -1.65 7.98
N VAL A 41 -14.11 -2.36 7.88
CA VAL A 41 -14.21 -3.79 8.21
C VAL A 41 -14.28 -4.65 6.94
N ASN A 42 -14.29 -4.01 5.77
CA ASN A 42 -14.50 -4.66 4.49
C ASN A 42 -13.44 -5.73 4.28
N THR A 43 -13.92 -6.94 4.01
CA THR A 43 -13.11 -8.02 3.46
C THR A 43 -12.85 -7.69 2.02
N SER A 44 -11.58 -7.48 1.66
CA SER A 44 -11.18 -7.79 0.29
C SER A 44 -11.06 -9.30 0.18
N THR A 45 -11.59 -9.85 -0.89
CA THR A 45 -11.42 -11.27 -1.24
C THR A 45 -10.27 -11.47 -2.22
N ASP A 46 -9.70 -10.38 -2.70
CA ASP A 46 -8.66 -10.36 -3.71
C ASP A 46 -7.25 -10.41 -3.10
N SER A 47 -6.44 -11.36 -3.56
CA SER A 47 -5.04 -11.49 -3.15
C SER A 47 -4.17 -10.30 -3.58
N ASP A 48 -4.53 -9.65 -4.69
CA ASP A 48 -3.73 -8.57 -5.26
C ASP A 48 -3.64 -7.38 -4.28
N TRP A 49 -4.73 -7.09 -3.57
CA TRP A 49 -4.75 -6.08 -2.51
C TRP A 49 -3.76 -6.41 -1.38
N PHE A 50 -3.68 -7.66 -0.93
CA PHE A 50 -2.74 -8.04 0.12
C PHE A 50 -1.29 -7.93 -0.35
N ARG A 51 -1.01 -8.31 -1.59
CA ARG A 51 0.32 -8.14 -2.21
C ARG A 51 0.69 -6.67 -2.33
N ALA A 52 -0.23 -5.82 -2.77
CA ALA A 52 -0.01 -4.37 -2.85
C ALA A 52 0.33 -3.76 -1.49
N VAL A 53 -0.37 -4.18 -0.43
CA VAL A 53 -0.11 -3.71 0.94
C VAL A 53 1.23 -4.24 1.47
N ALA A 54 1.56 -5.51 1.21
CA ALA A 54 2.83 -6.09 1.62
C ALA A 54 4.04 -5.40 0.98
N ASN A 55 3.89 -4.95 -0.27
CA ASN A 55 5.00 -4.41 -1.07
C ASN A 55 5.65 -3.12 -0.53
N PHE A 56 5.07 -2.45 0.47
CA PHE A 56 5.67 -1.25 1.07
C PHE A 56 5.92 -1.35 2.58
N ILE A 57 5.71 -2.54 3.15
CA ILE A 57 5.97 -2.84 4.55
C ILE A 57 7.33 -3.55 4.63
N THR A 58 8.16 -3.15 5.60
CA THR A 58 9.42 -3.88 5.88
C THR A 58 9.14 -5.14 6.69
N THR A 59 10.05 -6.10 6.64
CA THR A 59 9.97 -7.33 7.43
C THR A 59 9.85 -7.03 8.93
N SER A 60 10.58 -6.02 9.42
CA SER A 60 10.47 -5.57 10.81
C SER A 60 9.09 -4.99 11.14
N GLU A 61 8.53 -4.14 10.27
CA GLU A 61 7.21 -3.54 10.48
C GLU A 61 6.10 -4.62 10.42
N LEU A 62 6.24 -5.59 9.51
CA LEU A 62 5.33 -6.72 9.41
C LEU A 62 5.41 -7.63 10.65
N SER A 63 6.61 -7.94 11.12
CA SER A 63 6.81 -8.75 12.34
C SER A 63 6.19 -8.07 13.55
N GLU A 64 6.45 -6.77 13.74
CA GLU A 64 5.84 -6.00 14.83
C GLU A 64 4.32 -5.97 14.75
N MET A 65 3.77 -5.74 13.55
CA MET A 65 2.34 -5.75 13.32
C MET A 65 1.75 -7.13 13.67
N TYR A 66 2.39 -8.19 13.20
CA TYR A 66 1.94 -9.56 13.44
C TYR A 66 1.97 -9.90 14.92
N ASP A 67 3.07 -9.63 15.62
CA ASP A 67 3.24 -9.90 17.05
C ASP A 67 2.27 -9.10 17.92
N LYS A 68 2.00 -7.84 17.54
CA LYS A 68 0.99 -7.01 18.22
C LYS A 68 -0.40 -7.60 18.08
N ILE A 69 -0.73 -8.27 16.98
CA ILE A 69 -2.07 -8.81 16.73
C ILE A 69 -2.21 -10.24 17.24
N LEU A 70 -1.21 -11.07 16.98
CA LEU A 70 -1.14 -12.49 17.31
C LEU A 70 0.27 -12.83 17.81
N SER A 71 0.42 -12.89 19.13
CA SER A 71 1.72 -13.11 19.77
C SER A 71 2.40 -14.41 19.30
N PRO A 72 3.74 -14.50 19.33
CA PRO A 72 4.47 -15.71 18.96
C PRO A 72 4.01 -16.96 19.73
N GLU A 73 3.68 -16.82 21.02
CA GLU A 73 3.14 -17.91 21.83
C GLU A 73 1.79 -18.39 21.29
N ARG A 74 0.88 -17.47 20.97
CA ARG A 74 -0.43 -17.83 20.43
C ARG A 74 -0.32 -18.45 19.04
N ARG A 75 0.63 -18.00 18.22
CA ARG A 75 0.93 -18.61 16.91
C ARG A 75 1.40 -20.05 17.06
N ARG A 76 2.35 -20.32 17.96
CA ARG A 76 2.82 -21.69 18.26
C ARG A 76 1.70 -22.61 18.77
N ASN A 77 0.85 -22.11 19.67
CA ASN A 77 -0.29 -22.87 20.18
C ASN A 77 -1.31 -23.19 19.08
N LEU A 78 -1.53 -22.26 18.15
CA LEU A 78 -2.41 -22.48 16.99
C LEU A 78 -1.79 -23.48 15.99
N ALA A 79 -0.50 -23.39 15.72
CA ALA A 79 0.22 -24.32 14.84
C ALA A 79 0.22 -25.77 15.39
N ALA A 80 0.27 -25.93 16.72
CA ALA A 80 0.16 -27.24 17.37
C ALA A 80 -1.28 -27.81 17.38
N SER A 81 -2.28 -26.98 17.09
CA SER A 81 -3.69 -27.39 17.06
C SER A 81 -4.06 -27.97 15.70
N ARG A 82 -4.62 -29.19 15.68
CA ARG A 82 -5.09 -29.84 14.43
C ARG A 82 -6.36 -29.20 13.84
N THR A 83 -7.00 -28.29 14.57
CA THR A 83 -8.32 -27.74 14.21
C THR A 83 -8.23 -26.43 13.43
N TYR A 84 -7.10 -25.73 13.50
CA TYR A 84 -6.94 -24.40 12.90
C TYR A 84 -5.95 -24.42 11.74
N ARG A 85 -6.14 -23.52 10.77
CA ARG A 85 -5.13 -23.25 9.75
C ARG A 85 -3.87 -22.72 10.43
N THR A 86 -2.74 -23.35 10.14
CA THR A 86 -1.42 -22.95 10.62
C THR A 86 -1.18 -21.46 10.31
N PRO A 87 -0.83 -20.64 11.33
CA PRO A 87 -0.43 -19.26 11.10
C PRO A 87 0.86 -19.23 10.25
N PRO A 88 0.96 -18.35 9.24
CA PRO A 88 2.18 -18.18 8.47
C PRO A 88 3.38 -17.76 9.34
N GLU A 89 4.59 -18.05 8.89
CA GLU A 89 5.85 -17.75 9.56
C GLU A 89 6.61 -16.60 8.89
N ILE A 90 7.17 -15.71 9.73
CA ILE A 90 7.95 -14.57 9.25
C ILE A 90 9.29 -15.10 8.71
N ASN A 91 9.65 -14.68 7.49
CA ASN A 91 10.84 -15.10 6.72
C ASN A 91 10.74 -16.49 6.06
N GLU A 92 9.65 -17.24 6.26
CA GLU A 92 9.43 -18.52 5.58
C GLU A 92 8.30 -18.41 4.55
N ASP A 93 7.20 -17.76 4.93
CA ASP A 93 6.06 -17.51 4.06
C ASP A 93 6.10 -16.11 3.46
N ASP A 94 5.35 -15.91 2.38
CA ASP A 94 5.26 -14.63 1.71
C ASP A 94 4.59 -13.56 2.62
N PRO A 95 5.06 -12.30 2.59
CA PRO A 95 4.49 -11.23 3.41
C PRO A 95 2.97 -11.04 3.27
N ASP A 96 2.41 -11.25 2.08
CA ASP A 96 0.97 -11.13 1.82
C ASP A 96 0.16 -12.29 2.40
N ASP A 97 0.74 -13.47 2.61
CA ASP A 97 0.07 -14.57 3.32
C ASP A 97 -0.22 -14.21 4.78
N ILE A 98 0.68 -13.48 5.44
CA ILE A 98 0.46 -12.98 6.81
C ILE A 98 -0.70 -12.00 6.85
N ILE A 99 -0.71 -11.03 5.92
CA ILE A 99 -1.78 -10.02 5.83
C ILE A 99 -3.12 -10.71 5.52
N SER A 100 -3.13 -11.63 4.56
CA SER A 100 -4.29 -12.45 4.20
C SER A 100 -4.79 -13.28 5.38
N TYR A 101 -3.90 -13.93 6.13
CA TYR A 101 -4.25 -14.70 7.32
C TYR A 101 -4.91 -13.83 8.39
N LEU A 102 -4.30 -12.69 8.73
CA LEU A 102 -4.82 -11.75 9.70
C LEU A 102 -6.16 -11.15 9.27
N SER A 103 -6.36 -10.96 7.96
CA SER A 103 -7.59 -10.42 7.41
C SER A 103 -8.80 -11.33 7.66
N LYS A 104 -8.63 -12.64 7.86
CA LYS A 104 -9.76 -13.60 8.01
C LYS A 104 -10.54 -13.40 9.30
N ASN A 105 -9.90 -12.93 10.37
CA ASN A 105 -10.55 -12.64 11.63
C ASN A 105 -10.89 -11.14 11.71
N ILE A 106 -12.15 -10.83 12.05
CA ILE A 106 -12.68 -9.47 12.11
C ILE A 106 -11.90 -8.52 13.03
N VAL A 107 -11.45 -9.02 14.18
CA VAL A 107 -10.75 -8.25 15.20
C VAL A 107 -9.30 -8.01 14.75
N HIS A 108 -8.66 -9.06 14.24
CA HIS A 108 -7.31 -8.98 13.70
C HIS A 108 -7.26 -8.02 12.50
N ARG A 109 -8.20 -8.13 11.56
CA ARG A 109 -8.32 -7.27 10.39
C ARG A 109 -8.42 -5.79 10.75
N LYS A 110 -9.31 -5.42 11.67
CA LYS A 110 -9.43 -4.02 12.14
C LYS A 110 -8.13 -3.50 12.74
N LYS A 111 -7.45 -4.32 13.55
CA LYS A 111 -6.18 -3.94 14.19
C LYS A 111 -5.05 -3.83 13.16
N MET A 112 -4.99 -4.76 12.21
CA MET A 112 -4.05 -4.78 11.09
C MET A 112 -4.16 -3.52 10.25
N TRP A 113 -5.36 -3.20 9.72
CA TRP A 113 -5.55 -2.01 8.89
C TRP A 113 -5.21 -0.71 9.60
N ARG A 114 -5.51 -0.60 10.89
CA ARG A 114 -5.10 0.57 11.68
C ARG A 114 -3.58 0.68 11.80
N ILE A 115 -2.87 -0.42 12.03
CA ILE A 115 -1.40 -0.43 12.13
C ILE A 115 -0.78 -0.16 10.76
N ALA A 116 -1.27 -0.83 9.71
CA ALA A 116 -0.82 -0.62 8.34
C ALA A 116 -1.00 0.84 7.91
N ALA A 117 -2.12 1.49 8.25
CA ALA A 117 -2.33 2.91 7.95
C ALA A 117 -1.26 3.81 8.58
N GLN A 118 -0.77 3.48 9.78
CA GLN A 118 0.32 4.22 10.44
C GLN A 118 1.66 3.98 9.76
N ILE A 119 1.96 2.72 9.39
CA ILE A 119 3.16 2.37 8.62
C ILE A 119 3.17 3.14 7.29
N TYR A 120 2.04 3.20 6.60
CA TYR A 120 1.89 3.89 5.33
C TYR A 120 1.94 5.42 5.46
N GLU A 121 1.49 6.00 6.58
CA GLU A 121 1.71 7.43 6.85
C GLU A 121 3.21 7.74 6.99
N LYS A 122 3.94 6.94 7.77
CA LYS A 122 5.39 7.06 7.91
C LYS A 122 6.09 6.87 6.56
N ARG A 123 5.71 5.84 5.80
CA ARG A 123 6.28 5.54 4.48
C ARG A 123 6.07 6.69 3.49
N LYS A 124 4.90 7.34 3.53
CA LYS A 124 4.61 8.53 2.72
C LYS A 124 5.61 9.65 3.03
N GLU A 125 5.87 9.92 4.31
CA GLU A 125 6.81 10.95 4.76
C GLU A 125 8.25 10.63 4.32
N GLU A 126 8.67 9.36 4.40
CA GLU A 126 9.99 8.92 3.94
C GLU A 126 10.17 9.12 2.42
N TYR A 127 9.19 8.71 1.61
CA TYR A 127 9.21 8.95 0.17
C TYR A 127 9.19 10.44 -0.15
N GLN A 128 8.40 11.24 0.56
CA GLN A 128 8.36 12.69 0.37
C GLN A 128 9.72 13.34 0.68
N ALA A 129 10.39 12.91 1.75
CA ALA A 129 11.72 13.36 2.10
C ALA A 129 12.77 12.94 1.05
N ALA A 130 12.68 11.73 0.52
CA ALA A 130 13.54 11.26 -0.56
C ALA A 130 13.31 12.06 -1.86
N LEU A 131 12.05 12.34 -2.21
CA LEU A 131 11.69 13.13 -3.39
C LEU A 131 12.20 14.58 -3.32
N ALA A 132 12.30 15.15 -2.12
CA ALA A 132 12.75 16.51 -1.87
C ALA A 132 14.28 16.70 -1.91
N GLN A 133 15.06 15.64 -2.09
CA GLN A 133 16.52 15.74 -2.15
C GLN A 133 16.98 16.55 -3.40
N PRO A 134 17.80 17.62 -3.24
CA PRO A 134 18.11 18.56 -4.33
C PRO A 134 18.77 17.95 -5.57
N ASN A 135 19.56 16.88 -5.39
CA ASN A 135 20.36 16.27 -6.46
C ASN A 135 19.82 14.89 -6.88
N ARG A 136 18.57 14.58 -6.55
CA ARG A 136 17.96 13.31 -6.94
C ARG A 136 17.72 13.26 -8.45
N VAL A 137 17.99 12.10 -9.05
CA VAL A 137 17.57 11.80 -10.41
C VAL A 137 16.04 11.65 -10.46
N ARG A 138 15.38 12.51 -11.25
CA ARG A 138 13.94 12.42 -11.50
C ARG A 138 13.64 11.29 -12.48
N SER A 139 12.57 10.55 -12.25
CA SER A 139 12.16 9.51 -13.19
C SER A 139 11.56 10.13 -14.46
N ALA A 140 11.55 9.38 -15.56
CA ALA A 140 10.92 9.84 -16.80
C ALA A 140 9.42 10.15 -16.60
N VAL A 141 8.76 9.38 -15.73
CA VAL A 141 7.35 9.60 -15.39
C VAL A 141 7.18 10.90 -14.62
N GLU A 142 8.00 11.16 -13.62
CA GLU A 142 7.95 12.43 -12.89
C GLU A 142 8.15 13.64 -13.80
N ASN A 143 9.14 13.60 -14.70
CA ASN A 143 9.36 14.69 -15.65
C ASN A 143 8.13 14.92 -16.53
N ARG A 144 7.55 13.85 -17.07
CA ARG A 144 6.34 13.93 -17.89
C ARG A 144 5.14 14.47 -17.12
N PHE A 145 5.02 14.10 -15.85
CA PHE A 145 3.96 14.60 -14.97
C PHE A 145 4.11 16.08 -14.67
N ASN A 146 5.33 16.56 -14.42
CA ASN A 146 5.58 17.99 -14.23
C ASN A 146 5.31 18.79 -15.51
N GLU A 147 5.66 18.27 -16.69
CA GLU A 147 5.29 18.88 -17.97
C GLU A 147 3.77 19.00 -18.11
N MET A 148 3.01 17.93 -17.82
CA MET A 148 1.55 17.94 -17.89
C MET A 148 0.94 18.92 -16.88
N LYS A 149 1.49 18.98 -15.66
CA LYS A 149 1.09 19.94 -14.64
C LYS A 149 1.16 21.37 -15.16
N ASP A 150 2.29 21.73 -15.77
CA ASP A 150 2.53 23.10 -16.24
C ASP A 150 1.68 23.41 -17.49
N LEU A 151 1.57 22.46 -18.43
CA LEU A 151 0.81 22.65 -19.68
C LEU A 151 -0.70 22.80 -19.45
N PHE A 152 -1.25 22.04 -18.52
CA PHE A 152 -2.69 22.04 -18.24
C PHE A 152 -3.05 22.83 -16.98
N SER A 153 -2.06 23.44 -16.31
CA SER A 153 -2.24 24.15 -15.04
C SER A 153 -2.94 23.30 -13.97
N LEU A 154 -2.57 22.02 -13.88
CA LEU A 154 -3.22 21.06 -12.99
C LEU A 154 -2.98 21.41 -11.53
N ASN A 155 -4.05 21.38 -10.74
CA ASN A 155 -3.95 21.47 -9.29
C ASN A 155 -3.50 20.13 -8.67
N GLU A 156 -3.23 20.13 -7.36
CA GLU A 156 -2.73 18.94 -6.66
C GLU A 156 -3.68 17.73 -6.76
N LYS A 157 -5.00 17.96 -6.67
CA LYS A 157 -6.00 16.88 -6.75
C LYS A 157 -6.03 16.27 -8.15
N GLU A 158 -5.98 17.09 -9.19
CA GLU A 158 -5.94 16.64 -10.59
C GLU A 158 -4.66 15.86 -10.88
N MET A 159 -3.53 16.28 -10.30
CA MET A 159 -2.27 15.55 -10.37
C MET A 159 -2.37 14.17 -9.70
N HIS A 160 -3.01 14.10 -8.53
CA HIS A 160 -3.23 12.83 -7.83
C HIS A 160 -4.15 11.90 -8.62
N LEU A 161 -5.22 12.44 -9.22
CA LEU A 161 -6.11 11.71 -10.12
C LEU A 161 -5.34 11.14 -11.31
N LEU A 162 -4.57 11.97 -12.00
CA LEU A 162 -3.81 11.56 -13.17
C LEU A 162 -2.80 10.46 -12.80
N MET A 163 -2.14 10.56 -11.65
CA MET A 163 -1.26 9.51 -11.14
C MET A 163 -2.04 8.24 -10.82
N ALA A 164 -3.18 8.33 -10.14
CA ALA A 164 -4.00 7.16 -9.81
C ALA A 164 -4.45 6.39 -11.06
N VAL A 165 -4.89 7.11 -12.10
CA VAL A 165 -5.23 6.52 -13.40
C VAL A 165 -4.00 5.89 -14.04
N PHE A 166 -2.89 6.61 -14.12
CA PHE A 166 -1.64 6.09 -14.70
C PHE A 166 -1.16 4.79 -14.01
N LEU A 167 -1.17 4.74 -12.67
CA LEU A 167 -0.74 3.57 -11.91
C LEU A 167 -1.68 2.37 -12.14
N SER A 168 -2.98 2.61 -12.26
CA SER A 168 -3.97 1.57 -12.58
C SER A 168 -3.81 1.05 -14.01
N GLU A 169 -3.71 1.93 -15.01
CA GLU A 169 -3.52 1.56 -16.43
C GLU A 169 -2.23 0.78 -16.67
N THR A 170 -1.14 1.18 -16.00
CA THR A 170 0.16 0.51 -16.11
C THR A 170 0.28 -0.73 -15.23
N ARG A 171 -0.75 -1.04 -14.42
CA ARG A 171 -0.73 -2.08 -13.39
C ARG A 171 0.52 -2.00 -12.51
N PHE A 172 0.96 -0.78 -12.19
CA PHE A 172 2.14 -0.56 -11.36
C PHE A 172 1.93 -1.15 -9.96
N VAL A 173 0.70 -0.99 -9.44
CA VAL A 173 0.23 -1.69 -8.24
C VAL A 173 -1.17 -2.22 -8.54
N GLU A 174 -1.34 -3.54 -8.44
CA GLU A 174 -2.64 -4.19 -8.61
C GLU A 174 -3.43 -4.09 -7.29
N LEU A 175 -4.41 -3.19 -7.25
CA LEU A 175 -5.15 -2.89 -6.01
C LEU A 175 -6.33 -3.84 -5.76
N GLY A 176 -6.52 -4.87 -6.59
CA GLY A 176 -7.61 -5.83 -6.45
C GLY A 176 -8.98 -5.15 -6.44
N ASP A 177 -9.78 -5.40 -5.40
CA ASP A 177 -11.08 -4.77 -5.13
C ASP A 177 -11.03 -3.23 -4.94
N PHE A 178 -9.87 -2.58 -5.10
CA PHE A 178 -9.71 -1.13 -5.02
C PHE A 178 -9.14 -0.53 -6.29
N ASP A 179 -9.06 -1.29 -7.38
CA ASP A 179 -8.57 -0.80 -8.66
C ASP A 179 -9.66 -0.02 -9.41
N ILE A 180 -9.33 1.21 -9.83
CA ILE A 180 -10.24 2.13 -10.55
C ILE A 180 -10.79 1.48 -11.82
N ASN A 181 -9.98 0.65 -12.48
CA ASN A 181 -10.32 0.07 -13.77
C ASN A 181 -11.09 -1.25 -13.70
N ARG A 182 -11.24 -1.86 -12.52
CA ARG A 182 -11.97 -3.14 -12.36
C ARG A 182 -13.48 -2.97 -12.25
N TYR A 183 -13.98 -1.78 -11.94
CA TYR A 183 -15.39 -1.55 -11.63
C TYR A 183 -16.22 -0.89 -12.74
N ARG A 184 -17.53 -1.15 -12.76
CA ARG A 184 -18.52 -0.43 -13.58
C ARG A 184 -18.61 1.04 -13.13
N SER A 185 -19.05 1.94 -14.02
CA SER A 185 -19.01 3.40 -13.82
C SER A 185 -19.46 3.92 -12.44
N GLY A 186 -20.46 3.29 -11.81
CA GLY A 186 -20.97 3.71 -10.49
C GLY A 186 -20.02 3.50 -9.31
N GLU A 187 -19.18 2.47 -9.34
CA GLU A 187 -18.21 2.16 -8.26
C GLU A 187 -16.85 2.82 -8.49
N LYS A 188 -16.61 3.35 -9.71
CA LYS A 188 -15.40 4.11 -10.05
C LYS A 188 -15.27 5.37 -9.21
N VAL A 189 -16.37 6.12 -9.01
CA VAL A 189 -16.37 7.35 -8.20
C VAL A 189 -15.94 7.06 -6.77
N SER A 190 -16.56 6.07 -6.10
CA SER A 190 -16.21 5.73 -4.72
C SER A 190 -14.80 5.14 -4.61
N THR A 191 -14.35 4.36 -5.60
CA THR A 191 -12.98 3.81 -5.62
C THR A 191 -11.96 4.93 -5.76
N LEU A 192 -12.20 5.86 -6.67
CA LEU A 192 -11.36 7.03 -6.87
C LEU A 192 -11.33 7.91 -5.62
N ALA A 193 -12.49 8.19 -5.02
CA ALA A 193 -12.60 8.95 -3.78
C ALA A 193 -11.73 8.35 -2.66
N ARG A 194 -11.76 7.02 -2.51
CA ARG A 194 -10.91 6.29 -1.53
C ARG A 194 -9.42 6.41 -1.83
N ILE A 195 -9.01 6.28 -3.09
CA ILE A 195 -7.59 6.43 -3.49
C ILE A 195 -7.10 7.86 -3.27
N LEU A 196 -7.91 8.85 -3.65
CA LEU A 196 -7.55 10.26 -3.52
C LEU A 196 -7.72 10.81 -2.09
N GLY A 197 -8.46 10.09 -1.24
CA GLY A 197 -8.75 10.53 0.12
C GLY A 197 -9.70 11.73 0.18
N ILE A 198 -10.66 11.77 -0.75
CA ILE A 198 -11.66 12.84 -0.89
C ILE A 198 -13.08 12.27 -0.76
N LEU A 199 -14.10 13.13 -0.76
CA LEU A 199 -15.50 12.71 -0.77
C LEU A 199 -15.94 12.24 -2.16
N ASP A 200 -16.91 11.33 -2.21
CA ASP A 200 -17.50 10.84 -3.48
C ASP A 200 -18.03 11.99 -4.37
N VAL A 201 -18.56 13.06 -3.78
CA VAL A 201 -19.04 14.22 -4.56
C VAL A 201 -17.87 14.96 -5.23
N GLU A 202 -16.75 15.12 -4.54
CA GLU A 202 -15.54 15.75 -5.09
C GLU A 202 -14.93 14.87 -6.19
N ALA A 203 -14.96 13.55 -6.02
CA ALA A 203 -14.50 12.61 -7.05
C ALA A 203 -15.41 12.61 -8.28
N ALA A 204 -16.72 12.80 -8.11
CA ALA A 204 -17.66 12.93 -9.23
C ALA A 204 -17.43 14.22 -10.02
N GLU A 205 -17.18 15.34 -9.35
CA GLU A 205 -16.84 16.64 -9.97
C GLU A 205 -15.54 16.57 -10.79
N LEU A 206 -14.57 15.76 -10.38
CA LEU A 206 -13.33 15.56 -11.14
C LEU A 206 -13.53 14.72 -12.43
N LEU A 207 -14.64 13.99 -12.53
CA LEU A 207 -14.94 13.10 -13.68
C LEU A 207 -16.03 13.65 -14.61
N SER A 208 -16.66 14.77 -14.24
CA SER A 208 -17.72 15.45 -14.99
C SER A 208 -17.17 16.48 -15.98
#